data_AF-A0A968X9C9-F1
#
_entry.id   AF-A0A968X9C9-F1
#
_cell.length_a   1.000
_cell.length_b   1.000
_cell.length_c   1.000
_cell.angle_alpha   90.00
_cell.angle_beta   90.00
_cell.angle_gamma   90.00
#
_symmetry.space_group_name_H-M   'P 1'
#
loop_
_entity.id
_entity.type
_entity.pdbx_description
1 polymer ?
#
loop_
_entity_poly.entity_id
_entity_poly.type
_entity_poly.pdbx_seq_one_letter_code
_entity_poly.pdbx_strand_id
1 'polypeptide(L)'
;MKAEQITFADLEKLLLKLGFVNLQNPKYQIFEHPQENALVALPRYAQNDVVRPIHLVATRGTLEAYGLMSREAFEGLTEKIVA
;
A
#
# COMPACT_ATOMS: atom_id res chain seq x y z
N MET A 1 -6.25 -6.98 -16.69
CA MET A 1 -4.88 -7.48 -16.56
C MET A 1 -4.81 -8.43 -15.36
N LYS A 2 -4.04 -9.52 -15.43
CA LYS A 2 -3.69 -10.29 -14.21
C LYS A 2 -2.73 -9.40 -13.44
N ALA A 3 -3.16 -8.83 -12.32
CA ALA A 3 -2.22 -8.21 -11.40
C ALA A 3 -1.22 -9.31 -10.98
N GLU A 4 0.04 -9.13 -11.30
CA GLU A 4 1.09 -9.97 -10.73
C GLU A 4 1.03 -9.83 -9.20
N GLN A 5 1.43 -10.88 -8.49
CA GLN A 5 1.19 -10.98 -7.05
C GLN A 5 2.09 -9.98 -6.31
N ILE A 6 1.49 -8.89 -5.80
CA ILE A 6 2.21 -7.87 -5.03
C ILE A 6 2.53 -8.42 -3.65
N THR A 7 3.80 -8.40 -3.27
CA THR A 7 4.22 -8.76 -1.91
C THR A 7 4.02 -7.62 -0.94
N PHE A 8 4.03 -7.90 0.37
CA PHE A 8 3.97 -6.84 1.36
C PHE A 8 5.19 -5.90 1.27
N ALA A 9 6.38 -6.43 0.99
CA ALA A 9 7.59 -5.62 0.79
C ALA A 9 7.41 -4.58 -0.33
N ASP A 10 6.77 -4.98 -1.44
CA ASP A 10 6.47 -4.11 -2.57
C ASP A 10 5.51 -2.98 -2.19
N LEU A 11 4.43 -3.33 -1.47
CA LEU A 11 3.44 -2.37 -1.01
C LEU A 11 4.01 -1.41 0.04
N GLU A 12 4.80 -1.93 1.00
CA GLU A 12 5.46 -1.11 2.01
C GLU A 12 6.41 -0.11 1.35
N LYS A 13 7.25 -0.56 0.41
CA LYS A 13 8.15 0.31 -0.34
C LYS A 13 7.40 1.40 -1.11
N LEU A 14 6.24 1.09 -1.67
CA LEU A 14 5.36 2.07 -2.32
C LEU A 14 4.89 3.13 -1.31
N LEU A 15 4.30 2.70 -0.19
CA LEU A 15 3.77 3.63 0.83
C LEU A 15 4.87 4.53 1.37
N LEU A 16 6.06 3.98 1.67
CA LEU A 16 7.20 4.76 2.14
C LEU A 16 7.68 5.79 1.10
N LYS A 17 7.70 5.44 -0.20
CA LYS A 17 8.02 6.39 -1.28
C LYS A 17 7.02 7.53 -1.40
N LEU A 18 5.76 7.27 -1.04
CA LEU A 18 4.71 8.28 -1.01
C LEU A 18 4.72 9.13 0.27
N GLY A 19 5.69 8.94 1.16
CA GLY A 19 5.81 9.74 2.38
C GLY A 19 5.01 9.20 3.58
N PHE A 20 4.45 7.99 3.48
CA PHE A 20 3.91 7.33 4.66
C PHE A 20 5.03 6.89 5.60
N VAL A 21 4.72 6.84 6.89
CA VAL A 21 5.57 6.30 7.95
C VAL A 21 4.87 5.14 8.63
N ASN A 22 5.62 4.10 8.98
CA ASN A 22 5.08 2.95 9.70
C ASN A 22 4.97 3.28 11.20
N LEU A 23 3.77 3.18 11.75
CA LEU A 23 3.49 3.37 13.17
C LEU A 23 3.60 2.03 13.90
N GLN A 24 4.29 2.05 15.04
CA GLN A 24 4.38 0.86 15.89
C GLN A 24 2.99 0.45 16.39
N ASN A 25 2.54 -0.74 16.00
CA ASN A 25 1.32 -1.35 16.52
C ASN A 25 1.53 -2.87 16.70
N PRO A 26 1.13 -3.45 17.84
CA PRO A 26 1.37 -4.87 18.10
C PRO A 26 0.54 -5.81 17.21
N LYS A 27 -0.63 -5.36 16.75
CA LYS A 27 -1.64 -6.20 16.09
C LYS A 27 -1.78 -5.95 14.58
N TYR A 28 -1.49 -4.74 14.14
CA TYR A 28 -1.65 -4.31 12.75
C TYR A 28 -0.36 -3.67 12.23
N GLN A 29 -0.22 -3.60 10.91
CA GLN A 29 0.74 -2.69 10.27
C GLN A 29 -0.02 -1.42 9.90
N ILE A 30 0.35 -0.31 10.51
CA ILE A 30 -0.32 0.98 10.30
C ILE A 30 0.68 1.91 9.62
N PHE A 31 0.27 2.49 8.51
CA PHE A 31 1.01 3.51 7.79
C PHE A 31 0.24 4.82 7.84
N GLU A 32 0.89 5.88 8.28
CA GLU A 32 0.33 7.23 8.35
C GLU A 32 1.06 8.15 7.38
N HIS A 33 0.31 8.95 6.63
CA HIS A 33 0.86 10.07 5.87
C HIS A 33 0.67 11.35 6.69
N PRO A 34 1.74 11.93 7.27
CA PRO A 34 1.60 12.99 8.28
C PRO A 34 1.06 14.33 7.73
N GLN A 35 1.26 14.61 6.44
CA GLN A 35 0.78 15.86 5.83
C GLN A 35 -0.70 15.76 5.45
N GLU A 36 -1.06 14.74 4.68
CA GLU A 36 -2.45 14.50 4.26
C GLU A 36 -3.36 13.83 5.31
N ASN A 37 -2.82 13.45 6.49
CA ASN A 37 -3.55 12.74 7.55
C ASN A 37 -4.26 11.46 7.04
N ALA A 38 -3.62 10.76 6.10
CA ALA A 38 -4.14 9.52 5.52
C ALA A 38 -3.62 8.30 6.30
N LEU A 39 -4.47 7.30 6.49
CA LEU A 39 -4.11 6.06 7.20
C LEU A 39 -4.37 4.82 6.34
N VAL A 40 -3.37 3.94 6.28
CA VAL A 40 -3.49 2.59 5.72
C VAL A 40 -3.23 1.59 6.84
N ALA A 41 -4.23 0.79 7.16
CA ALA A 41 -4.13 -0.26 8.17
C ALA A 41 -4.25 -1.63 7.50
N LEU A 42 -3.25 -2.48 7.73
CA LEU A 42 -3.15 -3.82 7.16
C LEU A 42 -3.03 -4.86 8.27
N PRO A 43 -3.51 -6.10 8.05
CA PRO A 43 -3.10 -7.23 8.87
C PRO A 43 -1.58 -7.36 8.85
N ARG A 44 -1.04 -7.99 9.89
CA ARG A 44 0.40 -8.18 10.01
C ARG A 44 0.90 -9.23 9.00
N TYR A 45 1.40 -8.75 7.88
CA TYR A 45 2.04 -9.54 6.83
C TYR A 45 3.53 -9.71 7.09
N ALA A 46 4.08 -10.87 6.72
CA ALA A 46 5.52 -11.02 6.51
C ALA A 46 5.92 -10.34 5.19
N GLN A 47 7.18 -9.96 5.05
CA GLN A 47 7.69 -9.22 3.89
C GLN A 47 7.39 -9.91 2.54
N ASN A 48 7.48 -11.25 2.51
CA ASN A 48 7.26 -12.05 1.30
C ASN A 48 5.80 -12.49 1.12
N ASP A 49 4.89 -12.12 2.03
CA ASP A 49 3.49 -12.50 1.90
C ASP A 49 2.85 -11.73 0.75
N VAL A 50 2.06 -12.44 -0.05
CA VAL A 50 1.24 -11.83 -1.09
C VAL A 50 0.08 -11.08 -0.43
N VAL A 51 -0.02 -9.80 -0.74
CA VAL A 51 -1.09 -8.96 -0.22
C VAL A 51 -2.41 -9.40 -0.84
N ARG A 52 -3.42 -9.63 0.01
CA ARG A 52 -4.74 -10.04 -0.47
C ARG A 52 -5.35 -8.93 -1.34
N PRO A 53 -6.02 -9.26 -2.46
CA PRO A 53 -6.60 -8.27 -3.36
C PRO A 53 -7.51 -7.24 -2.67
N ILE A 54 -8.30 -7.66 -1.67
CA ILE A 54 -9.17 -6.75 -0.93
C ILE A 54 -8.40 -5.64 -0.19
N HIS A 55 -7.21 -5.94 0.32
CA HIS A 55 -6.38 -4.94 1.00
C HIS A 55 -5.67 -4.00 0.02
N LEU A 56 -5.32 -4.50 -1.18
CA LEU A 56 -4.82 -3.66 -2.27
C LEU A 56 -5.90 -2.68 -2.74
N VAL A 57 -7.14 -3.16 -2.91
CA VAL A 57 -8.28 -2.31 -3.26
C VAL A 57 -8.54 -1.24 -2.20
N ALA A 58 -8.50 -1.62 -0.92
CA ALA A 58 -8.67 -0.67 0.19
C ALA A 58 -7.54 0.37 0.22
N THR A 59 -6.28 -0.07 0.09
CA THR A 59 -5.11 0.82 0.07
C THR A 59 -5.19 1.80 -1.09
N ARG A 60 -5.48 1.31 -2.30
CA ARG A 60 -5.69 2.15 -3.49
C ARG A 60 -6.80 3.18 -3.26
N GLY A 61 -7.93 2.77 -2.70
CA GLY A 61 -9.05 3.66 -2.39
C GLY A 61 -8.66 4.77 -1.42
N THR A 62 -7.87 4.48 -0.39
CA THR A 62 -7.29 5.50 0.49
C THR A 62 -6.39 6.46 -0.28
N LEU A 63 -5.45 5.95 -1.08
CA LEU A 63 -4.52 6.82 -1.82
C LEU A 63 -5.25 7.76 -2.78
N GLU A 64 -6.29 7.27 -3.45
CA GLU A 64 -7.11 8.05 -4.37
C GLU A 64 -7.93 9.11 -3.62
N ALA A 65 -8.60 8.73 -2.53
CA ALA A 65 -9.45 9.63 -1.74
C ALA A 65 -8.67 10.80 -1.12
N TYR A 66 -7.40 10.60 -0.79
CA TYR A 66 -6.51 11.62 -0.23
C TYR A 66 -5.65 12.32 -1.29
N GLY A 67 -5.89 12.07 -2.59
CA GLY A 67 -5.15 12.74 -3.67
C GLY A 67 -3.68 12.34 -3.78
N LEU A 68 -3.27 11.26 -3.11
CA LEU A 68 -1.88 10.78 -3.05
C LEU A 68 -1.48 9.98 -4.29
N MET A 69 -2.44 9.28 -4.91
CA MET A 69 -2.20 8.50 -6.13
C MET A 69 -3.51 8.18 -6.84
N SER A 70 -3.56 8.35 -8.16
CA SER A 70 -4.72 7.90 -8.96
C SER A 70 -4.75 6.38 -9.08
N ARG A 71 -5.94 5.84 -9.40
CA ARG A 71 -6.10 4.41 -9.66
C ARG A 71 -5.16 3.89 -10.75
N GLU A 72 -5.05 4.60 -11.86
CA GLU A 72 -4.24 4.22 -13.01
C GLU A 72 -2.75 4.25 -12.67
N ALA A 73 -2.33 5.26 -11.90
CA ALA A 73 -0.96 5.36 -11.41
C ALA A 73 -0.61 4.20 -10.46
N PHE A 74 -1.56 3.81 -9.60
CA PHE A 74 -1.39 2.66 -8.71
C PHE A 74 -1.23 1.36 -9.51
N GLU A 75 -2.17 1.07 -10.42
CA GLU A 75 -2.13 -0.14 -11.26
C GLU A 75 -0.80 -0.22 -12.05
N GLY A 76 -0.40 0.86 -12.72
CA GLY A 76 0.86 0.90 -13.49
C GLY A 76 2.13 0.84 -12.63
N LEU A 77 2.11 1.35 -11.40
CA LEU A 77 3.27 1.25 -10.51
C LEU A 77 3.42 -0.15 -9.92
N THR A 78 2.30 -0.82 -9.66
CA THR A 78 2.33 -2.21 -9.20
C THR A 78 2.90 -3.16 -10.25
N GLU A 79 2.59 -2.94 -11.53
CA GLU A 79 3.20 -3.67 -12.64
C GLU A 79 4.72 -3.45 -12.73
N LYS A 80 5.19 -2.21 -12.49
CA LYS A 80 6.64 -1.90 -12.51
C LYS A 80 7.41 -2.46 -11.33
N ILE A 81 6.75 -2.72 -10.20
CA ILE A 81 7.42 -3.26 -9.01
C ILE A 81 7.58 -4.78 -9.13
N VAL A 82 6.66 -5.45 -9.84
CA VAL A 82 6.70 -6.91 -10.01
C VAL A 82 7.49 -7.35 -11.25
N ALA A 83 7.73 -6.45 -12.21
CA ALA A 83 8.65 -6.61 -13.34
C ALA A 83 10.13 -6.57 -12.94
#